data_AF-G4F409-F1
#
_entry.id   AF-G4F409-F1
#
_cell.length_a   1.000
_cell.length_b   1.000
_cell.length_c   1.000
_cell.angle_alpha   90.00
_cell.angle_beta   90.00
_cell.angle_gamma   90.00
#
_symmetry.space_group_name_H-M   'P 1'
#
loop_
_entity.id
_entity.type
_entity.pdbx_description
1 polymer ?
#
loop_
_entity_poly.entity_id
_entity_poly.type
_entity_poly.pdbx_seq_one_letter_code
_entity_poly.pdbx_strand_id
1 'polypeptide(L)'
;MQRSALYLGVVVGVSLLLAGCAGGGQRPSPTPSQAAAEAPLPSPQSAPAATTAPETAMASGWVPPLFISPEEEASYYVSRLADRRFVTSYGDRDNRRPWYIAAERLGEIGLPAVPLLFARLNTRDAYEQMLVLYALQLATQDPQLMVRTGGDYVQLGVVLDPAHNADNVASAQQWWQQHADQVSR
;
A
#
# COMPACT_ATOMS: atom_id res chain seq x y z
N MET A 1 -29.91 -24.30 -30.96
CA MET A 1 -30.98 -23.32 -31.23
C MET A 1 -30.54 -21.98 -30.68
N GLN A 2 -30.34 -21.01 -31.58
CA GLN A 2 -29.87 -19.65 -31.32
C GLN A 2 -30.93 -18.82 -30.57
N ARG A 3 -30.47 -17.85 -29.79
CA ARG A 3 -31.11 -16.53 -29.74
C ARG A 3 -30.08 -15.44 -29.40
N SER A 4 -29.55 -14.85 -30.46
CA SER A 4 -28.87 -13.56 -30.46
C SER A 4 -29.89 -12.44 -30.25
N ALA A 5 -29.49 -11.37 -29.56
CA ALA A 5 -30.08 -10.05 -29.72
C ALA A 5 -28.96 -9.01 -29.60
N LEU A 6 -28.42 -8.65 -30.77
CA LEU A 6 -27.64 -7.44 -31.00
C LEU A 6 -28.58 -6.24 -30.91
N TYR A 7 -28.18 -5.19 -30.19
CA TYR A 7 -28.69 -3.85 -30.43
C TYR A 7 -27.55 -2.94 -30.87
N LEU A 8 -27.71 -2.49 -32.12
CA LEU A 8 -26.90 -1.55 -32.87
C LEU A 8 -27.56 -0.17 -32.74
N GLY A 9 -26.80 0.92 -32.61
CA GLY A 9 -27.40 2.26 -32.63
C GLY A 9 -26.41 3.44 -32.58
N VAL A 10 -25.89 3.83 -33.76
CA VAL A 10 -25.70 5.22 -34.30
C VAL A 10 -24.94 6.24 -33.43
N VAL A 11 -23.69 6.66 -33.69
CA VAL A 11 -23.03 7.43 -34.79
C VAL A 11 -23.33 8.96 -34.82
N VAL A 12 -22.23 9.75 -34.83
CA VAL A 12 -22.00 11.17 -35.25
C VAL A 12 -22.14 12.31 -34.22
N GLY A 13 -21.08 13.15 -34.14
CA GLY A 13 -21.19 14.55 -33.69
C GLY A 13 -19.85 15.27 -33.49
N VAL A 14 -19.28 15.82 -34.58
CA VAL A 14 -18.00 16.57 -34.66
C VAL A 14 -18.16 18.06 -34.30
N SER A 15 -17.17 18.61 -33.59
CA SER A 15 -16.60 19.99 -33.51
C SER A 15 -17.46 21.26 -33.61
N LEU A 16 -17.17 22.27 -32.76
CA LEU A 16 -16.61 23.58 -33.19
C LEU A 16 -16.30 24.57 -32.02
N LEU A 17 -15.13 25.18 -32.16
CA LEU A 17 -14.48 26.36 -31.57
C LEU A 17 -15.40 27.48 -31.02
N LEU A 18 -14.91 28.24 -30.03
CA LEU A 18 -14.91 29.71 -30.06
C LEU A 18 -13.84 30.31 -29.12
N ALA A 19 -13.12 31.29 -29.67
CA ALA A 19 -11.99 32.03 -29.10
C ALA A 19 -12.43 33.13 -28.11
N GLY A 20 -11.51 33.55 -27.25
CA GLY A 20 -11.65 34.75 -26.42
C GLY A 20 -10.29 35.37 -26.09
N CYS A 21 -9.91 36.38 -26.86
CA CYS A 21 -8.85 37.36 -26.55
C CYS A 21 -9.51 38.71 -26.27
N ALA A 22 -9.09 39.45 -25.23
CA ALA A 22 -8.81 40.91 -25.29
C ALA A 22 -8.74 41.58 -23.90
N GLY A 23 -7.80 42.55 -23.79
CA GLY A 23 -7.80 43.66 -22.82
C GLY A 23 -6.75 43.49 -21.73
N GLY A 24 -5.65 44.23 -21.65
CA GLY A 24 -5.33 45.57 -22.16
C GLY A 24 -5.22 46.55 -20.97
N GLY A 25 -4.00 46.89 -20.54
CA GLY A 25 -3.78 47.86 -19.46
C GLY A 25 -2.30 48.26 -19.33
N GLN A 26 -2.03 49.55 -19.58
CA GLN A 26 -0.75 50.24 -19.77
C GLN A 26 0.29 50.20 -18.62
N ARG A 27 1.58 50.31 -19.03
CA ARG A 27 2.74 50.77 -18.22
C ARG A 27 2.60 52.25 -17.80
N PRO A 28 3.39 52.69 -16.80
CA PRO A 28 4.58 53.48 -17.17
C PRO A 28 5.87 53.07 -16.42
N SER A 29 7.00 53.29 -17.07
CA SER A 29 8.35 53.31 -16.47
C SER A 29 8.87 54.75 -16.45
N PRO A 30 9.84 55.06 -15.58
CA PRO A 30 11.07 55.65 -16.11
C PRO A 30 12.36 54.99 -15.57
N THR A 31 13.33 54.89 -16.49
CA THR A 31 14.73 54.42 -16.47
C THR A 31 15.67 55.36 -15.67
N PRO A 32 17.03 55.23 -15.67
CA PRO A 32 17.96 54.08 -15.82
C PRO A 32 19.06 54.05 -14.73
N SER A 33 19.78 52.93 -14.57
CA SER A 33 21.20 52.98 -14.17
C SER A 33 21.98 51.88 -14.89
N GLN A 34 22.92 52.31 -15.74
CA GLN A 34 23.93 51.54 -16.46
C GLN A 34 24.81 50.75 -15.46
N ALA A 35 25.04 49.46 -15.69
CA ALA A 35 26.11 48.85 -16.50
C ALA A 35 27.26 48.31 -15.63
N ALA A 36 27.41 46.99 -15.61
CA ALA A 36 28.68 46.28 -15.72
C ALA A 36 28.37 44.79 -15.90
N ALA A 37 28.94 44.19 -16.95
CA ALA A 37 28.80 42.79 -17.31
C ALA A 37 29.85 41.95 -16.57
N GLU A 38 29.51 40.74 -16.09
CA GLU A 38 30.47 39.62 -16.08
C GLU A 38 29.84 38.22 -15.85
N ALA A 39 30.19 37.30 -16.76
CA ALA A 39 30.31 35.84 -16.69
C ALA A 39 29.12 34.89 -16.31
N PRO A 40 28.87 33.82 -17.12
CA PRO A 40 27.95 32.73 -16.78
C PRO A 40 28.68 31.52 -16.18
N LEU A 41 28.31 31.09 -14.97
CA LEU A 41 28.71 29.81 -14.35
C LEU A 41 27.64 29.36 -13.32
N PRO A 42 27.61 28.08 -12.93
CA PRO A 42 27.05 26.94 -13.66
C PRO A 42 25.80 26.39 -12.94
N SER A 43 25.05 25.53 -13.63
CA SER A 43 23.93 24.78 -13.08
C SER A 43 24.29 24.08 -11.76
N PRO A 44 23.52 24.23 -10.67
CA PRO A 44 23.68 23.34 -9.53
C PRO A 44 23.32 21.92 -9.96
N GLN A 45 24.33 21.07 -9.84
CA GLN A 45 24.32 19.64 -10.14
C GLN A 45 23.13 18.94 -9.51
N SER A 46 22.52 18.03 -10.28
CA SER A 46 21.65 16.98 -9.77
C SER A 46 22.37 16.25 -8.66
N ALA A 47 21.97 16.48 -7.41
CA ALA A 47 22.30 15.58 -6.33
C ALA A 47 21.72 14.20 -6.69
N PRO A 48 22.46 13.10 -6.48
CA PRO A 48 21.85 11.78 -6.58
C PRO A 48 20.68 11.77 -5.59
N ALA A 49 19.49 11.50 -6.10
CA ALA A 49 18.35 11.14 -5.26
C ALA A 49 18.83 9.97 -4.41
N ALA A 50 19.17 10.26 -3.16
CA ALA A 50 19.18 9.26 -2.14
C ALA A 50 17.73 8.78 -2.10
N THR A 51 17.45 7.68 -2.79
CA THR A 51 16.34 6.80 -2.46
C THR A 51 16.64 6.29 -1.07
N THR A 52 16.39 7.12 -0.07
CA THR A 52 16.12 6.65 1.28
C THR A 52 14.79 5.93 1.18
N ALA A 53 14.86 4.65 0.85
CA ALA A 53 13.91 3.70 1.40
C ALA A 53 13.77 4.05 2.89
N PRO A 54 12.56 4.06 3.47
CA PRO A 54 12.40 4.34 4.87
C PRO A 54 13.26 3.34 5.61
N GLU A 55 14.35 3.81 6.20
CA GLU A 55 15.16 3.07 7.14
C GLU A 55 14.16 2.63 8.19
N THR A 56 13.80 1.35 8.17
CA THR A 56 12.82 0.77 9.05
C THR A 56 13.32 1.12 10.44
N ALA A 57 12.66 2.09 11.10
CA ALA A 57 12.93 2.44 12.46
C ALA A 57 12.42 1.27 13.31
N MET A 58 13.14 0.14 13.22
CA MET A 58 13.06 -0.95 14.17
C MET A 58 13.16 -0.28 15.53
N ALA A 59 12.13 -0.48 16.37
CA ALA A 59 12.05 0.09 17.70
C ALA A 59 13.45 0.06 18.31
N SER A 60 14.03 1.23 18.60
CA SER A 60 15.46 1.43 18.81
C SER A 60 15.98 0.48 19.91
N GLY A 61 16.51 -0.67 19.52
CA GLY A 61 17.02 -1.71 20.44
C GLY A 61 16.31 -3.07 20.42
N TRP A 62 15.21 -3.26 19.67
CA TRP A 62 14.62 -4.60 19.50
C TRP A 62 15.25 -5.34 18.31
N VAL A 63 15.78 -6.53 18.58
CA VAL A 63 16.35 -7.44 17.58
C VAL A 63 15.46 -8.69 17.53
N PRO A 64 14.98 -9.10 16.34
CA PRO A 64 14.23 -10.34 16.20
C PRO A 64 15.08 -11.54 16.65
N PRO A 65 14.47 -12.59 17.24
CA PRO A 65 15.18 -13.84 17.47
C PRO A 65 15.67 -14.45 16.14
N LEU A 66 16.69 -15.30 16.21
CA LEU A 66 17.10 -16.08 15.05
C LEU A 66 16.10 -17.21 14.84
N PHE A 67 15.51 -17.28 13.65
CA PHE A 67 14.54 -18.29 13.28
C PHE A 67 15.21 -19.38 12.42
N ILE A 68 14.76 -20.62 12.59
CA ILE A 68 15.27 -21.78 11.87
C ILE A 68 14.47 -22.00 10.57
N SER A 69 13.22 -21.51 10.51
CA SER A 69 12.40 -21.55 9.29
C SER A 69 11.44 -20.35 9.18
N PRO A 70 10.92 -20.06 7.97
CA PRO A 70 9.89 -19.03 7.77
C PRO A 70 8.59 -19.29 8.56
N GLU A 71 8.21 -20.55 8.77
CA GLU A 71 7.02 -20.92 9.56
C GLU A 71 7.21 -20.61 11.05
N GLU A 72 8.42 -20.83 11.57
CA GLU A 72 8.77 -20.46 12.94
C GLU A 72 8.76 -18.94 13.11
N GLU A 73 9.33 -18.21 12.15
CA GLU A 73 9.32 -16.76 12.12
C GLU A 73 7.88 -16.22 12.06
N ALA A 74 7.03 -16.76 11.18
CA ALA A 74 5.63 -16.39 11.08
C ALA A 74 4.88 -16.69 12.39
N SER A 75 5.12 -17.86 13.01
CA SER A 75 4.51 -18.22 14.29
C SER A 75 4.87 -17.22 15.39
N TYR A 76 6.14 -16.77 15.43
CA TYR A 76 6.57 -15.74 16.35
C TYR A 76 5.79 -14.44 16.12
N TYR A 77 5.71 -13.92 14.90
CA TYR A 77 5.00 -12.66 14.66
C TYR A 77 3.49 -12.77 14.86
N VAL A 78 2.88 -13.92 14.53
CA VAL A 78 1.47 -14.19 14.87
C VAL A 78 1.23 -14.08 16.37
N SER A 79 2.15 -14.60 17.20
CA SER A 79 2.05 -14.49 18.67
C SER A 79 2.10 -13.04 19.19
N ARG A 80 2.64 -12.11 18.38
CA ARG A 80 2.77 -10.68 18.72
C ARG A 80 1.60 -9.82 18.25
N LEU A 81 0.68 -10.33 17.42
CA LEU A 81 -0.39 -9.51 16.83
C LEU A 81 -1.33 -8.88 17.87
N ALA A 82 -1.53 -9.51 19.02
CA ALA A 82 -2.34 -8.94 20.11
C ALA A 82 -1.55 -7.95 20.99
N ASP A 83 -0.22 -7.90 20.87
CA ASP A 83 0.63 -7.02 21.69
C ASP A 83 0.63 -5.59 21.14
N ARG A 84 -0.22 -4.74 21.72
CA ARG A 84 -0.34 -3.32 21.38
C ARG A 84 0.94 -2.51 21.57
N ARG A 85 1.92 -3.04 22.31
CA ARG A 85 3.24 -2.41 22.49
C ARG A 85 4.23 -2.83 21.41
N PHE A 86 3.93 -3.87 20.64
CA PHE A 86 4.77 -4.37 19.56
C PHE A 86 4.56 -3.55 18.27
N VAL A 87 4.71 -2.24 18.42
CA VAL A 87 4.53 -1.24 17.37
C VAL A 87 5.70 -0.27 17.42
N THR A 88 6.07 0.26 16.27
CA THR A 88 6.96 1.43 16.16
C THR A 88 6.20 2.54 15.45
N SER A 89 6.90 3.53 14.95
CA SER A 89 6.31 4.65 14.25
C SER A 89 7.20 5.12 13.12
N TYR A 90 6.58 5.62 12.06
CA TYR A 90 7.24 6.32 10.97
C TYR A 90 6.65 7.72 10.82
N GLY A 91 7.26 8.52 9.94
CA GLY A 91 6.93 9.94 9.78
C GLY A 91 7.72 10.83 10.74
N ASP A 92 7.55 12.13 10.58
CA ASP A 92 8.21 13.14 11.41
C ASP A 92 7.44 13.41 12.71
N ARG A 93 7.87 14.44 13.45
CA ARG A 93 7.26 14.84 14.72
C ARG A 93 5.80 15.25 14.57
N ASP A 94 5.43 15.86 13.45
CA ASP A 94 4.11 16.45 13.23
C ASP A 94 3.14 15.45 12.57
N ASN A 95 3.68 14.42 11.90
CA ASN A 95 2.92 13.43 11.16
C ASN A 95 3.29 11.98 11.51
N ARG A 96 3.46 11.70 12.80
CA ARG A 96 3.80 10.36 13.29
C ARG A 96 2.65 9.37 13.02
N ARG A 97 2.97 8.23 12.42
CA ARG A 97 2.03 7.14 12.13
C ARG A 97 2.51 5.83 12.76
N PRO A 98 1.60 4.96 13.23
CA PRO A 98 1.98 3.67 13.77
C PRO A 98 2.51 2.75 12.66
N TRP A 99 3.55 1.99 12.98
CA TRP A 99 4.04 0.87 12.17
C TRP A 99 3.81 -0.43 12.94
N TYR A 100 2.96 -1.30 12.40
CA TYR A 100 2.54 -2.54 13.05
C TYR A 100 3.53 -3.66 12.74
N ILE A 101 4.64 -3.69 13.49
CA ILE A 101 5.80 -4.55 13.22
C ILE A 101 5.40 -5.99 12.88
N ALA A 102 4.54 -6.62 13.68
CA ALA A 102 4.13 -8.00 13.45
C ALA A 102 3.39 -8.21 12.12
N ALA A 103 2.41 -7.36 11.81
CA ALA A 103 1.60 -7.51 10.61
C ALA A 103 2.43 -7.26 9.33
N GLU A 104 3.31 -6.26 9.36
CA GLU A 104 4.21 -5.93 8.25
C GLU A 104 5.18 -7.07 7.98
N ARG A 105 5.80 -7.64 9.03
CA ARG A 105 6.70 -8.79 8.90
C ARG A 105 5.98 -10.03 8.39
N LEU A 106 4.75 -10.29 8.83
CA LEU A 106 3.94 -11.40 8.29
C LEU A 106 3.61 -11.19 6.81
N GLY A 107 3.39 -9.95 6.39
CA GLY A 107 3.25 -9.57 4.98
C GLY A 107 4.50 -9.89 4.16
N GLU A 108 5.68 -9.51 4.67
CA GLU A 108 6.98 -9.80 4.03
C GLU A 108 7.30 -11.30 3.96
N ILE A 109 6.93 -12.07 4.99
CA ILE A 109 7.12 -13.52 5.00
C ILE A 109 6.25 -14.19 3.92
N GLY A 110 5.04 -13.68 3.68
CA GLY A 110 4.21 -14.14 2.57
C GLY A 110 3.55 -15.49 2.83
N LEU A 111 3.67 -16.40 1.88
CA LEU A 111 2.94 -17.69 1.85
C LEU A 111 3.00 -18.49 3.17
N PRO A 112 4.15 -18.63 3.88
CA PRO A 112 4.21 -19.36 5.15
C PRO A 112 3.33 -18.76 6.27
N ALA A 113 3.05 -17.46 6.23
CA ALA A 113 2.21 -16.80 7.23
C ALA A 113 0.70 -17.01 6.97
N VAL A 114 0.30 -17.25 5.72
CA VAL A 114 -1.11 -17.27 5.31
C VAL A 114 -1.96 -18.29 6.11
N PRO A 115 -1.56 -19.57 6.25
CA PRO A 115 -2.36 -20.53 7.02
C PRO A 115 -2.50 -20.14 8.51
N LEU A 116 -1.42 -19.61 9.10
CA LEU A 116 -1.40 -19.20 10.51
C LEU A 116 -2.31 -18.00 10.75
N LEU A 117 -2.33 -17.04 9.83
CA LEU A 117 -3.22 -15.88 9.86
C LEU A 117 -4.69 -16.29 9.72
N PHE A 118 -5.02 -17.20 8.80
CA PHE A 118 -6.39 -17.71 8.68
C PHE A 118 -6.86 -18.46 9.93
N ALA A 119 -5.97 -19.16 10.63
CA ALA A 119 -6.29 -19.78 11.92
C ALA A 119 -6.64 -18.75 13.03
N ARG A 120 -6.23 -17.48 12.87
CA ARG A 120 -6.49 -16.37 13.82
C ARG A 120 -7.61 -15.44 13.38
N LEU A 121 -8.20 -15.64 12.20
CA LEU A 121 -9.18 -14.74 11.59
C LEU A 121 -10.38 -14.42 12.49
N ASN A 122 -10.79 -15.38 13.33
CA ASN A 122 -11.94 -15.27 14.23
C ASN A 122 -11.54 -15.02 15.71
N THR A 123 -10.38 -14.42 15.96
CA THR A 123 -10.02 -13.96 17.31
C THR A 123 -11.08 -12.99 17.87
N ARG A 124 -11.24 -12.98 19.20
CA ARG A 124 -12.18 -12.10 19.90
C ARG A 124 -11.63 -10.70 20.17
N ASP A 125 -10.31 -10.52 20.03
CA ASP A 125 -9.70 -9.20 20.14
C ASP A 125 -9.80 -8.46 18.81
N ALA A 126 -10.61 -7.40 18.78
CA ALA A 126 -10.83 -6.61 17.57
C ALA A 126 -9.55 -5.94 17.04
N TYR A 127 -8.58 -5.63 17.91
CA TYR A 127 -7.28 -5.10 17.49
C TYR A 127 -6.45 -6.18 16.82
N GLU A 128 -6.38 -7.38 17.43
CA GLU A 128 -5.69 -8.51 16.81
C GLU A 128 -6.34 -8.87 15.46
N GLN A 129 -7.67 -8.93 15.40
CA GLN A 129 -8.39 -9.26 14.17
C GLN A 129 -8.11 -8.25 13.04
N MET A 130 -8.07 -6.95 13.38
CA MET A 130 -7.70 -5.90 12.43
C MET A 130 -6.29 -6.12 11.87
N LEU A 131 -5.32 -6.50 12.70
CA LEU A 131 -3.95 -6.77 12.26
C LEU A 131 -3.81 -8.10 11.51
N VAL A 132 -4.56 -9.13 11.88
CA VAL A 132 -4.63 -10.40 11.13
C VAL A 132 -5.13 -10.13 9.71
N LEU A 133 -6.21 -9.36 9.56
CA LEU A 133 -6.76 -8.98 8.26
C LEU A 133 -5.77 -8.18 7.43
N TYR A 134 -5.16 -7.15 8.03
CA TYR A 134 -4.15 -6.35 7.36
C TYR A 134 -2.97 -7.21 6.89
N ALA A 135 -2.45 -8.08 7.76
CA ALA A 135 -1.38 -9.01 7.42
C ALA A 135 -1.79 -10.00 6.32
N LEU A 136 -3.04 -10.49 6.30
CA LEU A 136 -3.54 -11.37 5.23
C LEU A 136 -3.51 -10.68 3.86
N GLN A 137 -3.95 -9.43 3.78
CA GLN A 137 -3.88 -8.67 2.53
C GLN A 137 -2.44 -8.55 2.04
N LEU A 138 -1.47 -8.32 2.93
CA LEU A 138 -0.06 -8.24 2.55
C LEU A 138 0.50 -9.62 2.16
N ALA A 139 0.34 -10.61 3.04
CA ALA A 139 0.96 -11.94 2.89
C ALA A 139 0.42 -12.71 1.67
N THR A 140 -0.83 -12.45 1.28
CA THR A 140 -1.41 -13.11 0.09
C THR A 140 -0.93 -12.53 -1.24
N GLN A 141 -0.19 -11.42 -1.21
CA GLN A 141 0.54 -10.88 -2.37
C GLN A 141 1.92 -11.55 -2.55
N ASP A 142 2.19 -12.65 -1.83
CA ASP A 142 3.36 -13.49 -2.07
C ASP A 142 3.47 -13.87 -3.56
N PRO A 143 4.63 -13.68 -4.22
CA PRO A 143 4.76 -13.92 -5.65
C PRO A 143 4.44 -15.36 -6.08
N GLN A 144 4.79 -16.36 -5.26
CA GLN A 144 4.48 -17.75 -5.58
C GLN A 144 2.99 -18.02 -5.44
N LEU A 145 2.35 -17.46 -4.41
CA LEU A 145 0.91 -17.58 -4.24
C LEU A 145 0.15 -16.89 -5.36
N MET A 146 0.54 -15.66 -5.73
CA MET A 146 -0.06 -14.91 -6.83
C MET A 146 0.02 -15.68 -8.15
N VAL A 147 1.11 -16.39 -8.43
CA VAL A 147 1.18 -17.26 -9.63
C VAL A 147 0.14 -18.39 -9.55
N ARG A 148 -0.06 -19.00 -8.38
CA ARG A 148 -1.01 -20.12 -8.18
C ARG A 148 -2.47 -19.69 -8.24
N THR A 149 -2.76 -18.46 -7.80
CA THR A 149 -4.13 -17.90 -7.76
C THR A 149 -4.48 -17.07 -9.00
N GLY A 150 -3.58 -16.99 -9.98
CA GLY A 150 -3.82 -16.19 -11.20
C GLY A 150 -3.79 -14.68 -10.95
N GLY A 151 -3.05 -14.24 -9.94
CA GLY A 151 -2.89 -12.85 -9.52
C GLY A 151 -3.89 -12.41 -8.45
N ASP A 152 -4.76 -13.30 -7.99
CA ASP A 152 -5.74 -12.98 -6.95
C ASP A 152 -5.13 -13.05 -5.53
N TYR A 153 -5.55 -12.14 -4.67
CA TYR A 153 -5.09 -11.99 -3.29
C TYR A 153 -6.22 -11.41 -2.44
N VAL A 154 -6.08 -11.44 -1.11
CA VAL A 154 -7.10 -10.90 -0.21
C VAL A 154 -7.17 -9.38 -0.39
N GLN A 155 -8.29 -8.90 -0.95
CA GLN A 155 -8.57 -7.48 -1.11
C GLN A 155 -9.58 -7.02 -0.05
N LEU A 156 -9.14 -6.12 0.83
CA LEU A 156 -9.97 -5.55 1.87
C LEU A 156 -10.41 -4.12 1.50
N GLY A 157 -11.51 -3.67 2.11
CA GLY A 157 -12.04 -2.32 1.89
C GLY A 157 -11.25 -1.28 2.68
N VAL A 158 -11.73 -0.95 3.88
CA VAL A 158 -11.00 -0.09 4.82
C VAL A 158 -10.18 -0.98 5.75
N VAL A 159 -8.87 -0.79 5.74
CA VAL A 159 -7.93 -1.52 6.60
C VAL A 159 -7.54 -0.70 7.82
N LEU A 160 -7.00 -1.37 8.85
CA LEU A 160 -6.50 -0.74 10.07
C LEU A 160 -7.57 0.07 10.83
N ASP A 161 -8.83 -0.34 10.70
CA ASP A 161 -9.97 0.17 11.44
C ASP A 161 -10.87 -1.00 11.91
N PRO A 162 -10.97 -1.25 13.23
CA PRO A 162 -11.78 -2.33 13.76
C PRO A 162 -13.27 -2.27 13.39
N ALA A 163 -13.81 -1.09 13.06
CA ALA A 163 -15.21 -0.94 12.65
C ALA A 163 -15.53 -1.72 11.36
N HIS A 164 -14.52 -1.98 10.53
CA HIS A 164 -14.66 -2.66 9.23
C HIS A 164 -14.24 -4.13 9.28
N ASN A 165 -13.86 -4.66 10.45
CA ASN A 165 -13.37 -6.04 10.57
C ASN A 165 -14.39 -7.07 10.09
N ALA A 166 -15.68 -6.89 10.39
CA ALA A 166 -16.71 -7.87 10.03
C ALA A 166 -16.79 -8.06 8.50
N ASP A 167 -16.82 -6.95 7.75
CA ASP A 167 -16.85 -6.96 6.29
C ASP A 167 -15.55 -7.54 5.72
N ASN A 168 -14.41 -7.14 6.29
CA ASN A 168 -13.10 -7.64 5.88
C ASN A 168 -12.91 -9.14 6.16
N VAL A 169 -13.47 -9.67 7.26
CA VAL A 169 -13.50 -11.11 7.54
C VAL A 169 -14.29 -11.84 6.46
N ALA A 170 -15.45 -11.31 6.06
CA ALA A 170 -16.23 -11.92 4.98
C ALA A 170 -15.44 -11.99 3.67
N SER A 171 -14.77 -10.90 3.28
CA SER A 171 -13.89 -10.86 2.10
C SER A 171 -12.74 -11.87 2.19
N ALA A 172 -12.04 -11.93 3.33
CA ALA A 172 -10.94 -12.86 3.54
C ALA A 172 -11.41 -14.33 3.51
N GLN A 173 -12.56 -14.64 4.11
CA GLN A 173 -13.15 -15.98 4.09
C GLN A 173 -13.56 -16.39 2.68
N GLN A 174 -14.15 -15.48 1.90
CA GLN A 174 -14.51 -15.73 0.51
C GLN A 174 -13.27 -16.08 -0.32
N TRP A 175 -12.18 -15.33 -0.16
CA TRP A 175 -10.92 -15.63 -0.84
C TRP A 175 -10.38 -17.01 -0.42
N TRP A 176 -10.41 -17.35 0.87
CA TRP A 176 -9.96 -18.66 1.36
C TRP A 176 -10.76 -19.82 0.76
N GLN A 177 -12.08 -19.67 0.67
CA GLN A 177 -12.95 -20.69 0.06
C GLN A 177 -12.59 -20.97 -1.40
N GLN A 178 -12.05 -19.97 -2.11
CA GLN A 178 -11.66 -20.09 -3.50
C GLN A 178 -10.24 -20.66 -3.67
N HIS A 179 -9.33 -20.37 -2.73
CA HIS A 179 -7.89 -20.55 -2.94
C HIS A 179 -7.16 -21.42 -1.89
N ALA A 180 -7.86 -22.02 -0.92
CA ALA A 180 -7.22 -22.82 0.15
C ALA A 180 -6.35 -23.99 -0.38
N ASP A 181 -6.73 -24.59 -1.51
CA ASP A 181 -5.97 -25.65 -2.15
C ASP A 181 -4.63 -25.15 -2.70
N GLN A 182 -4.60 -23.94 -3.24
CA GLN A 182 -3.41 -23.30 -3.81
C GLN A 182 -2.41 -22.89 -2.72
N VAL A 183 -2.92 -22.54 -1.54
CA VAL A 183 -2.09 -22.25 -0.36
C VAL A 183 -1.38 -23.50 0.16
N SER A 184 -1.98 -24.68 0.01
CA SER A 184 -1.48 -25.94 0.57
C SER A 184 -0.57 -26.75 -0.39
N ARG A 185 -0.38 -26.28 -1.62
CA ARG A 185 0.44 -26.93 -2.68
C ARG A 185 1.90 -26.50 -2.63
#